data_AF-A0A124G6M5-F1
#
_entry.id   AF-A0A124G6M5-F1
#
_cell.length_a   1.000
_cell.length_b   1.000
_cell.length_c   1.000
_cell.angle_alpha   90.00
_cell.angle_beta   90.00
_cell.angle_gamma   90.00
#
_symmetry.space_group_name_H-M   'P 1'
#
loop_
_entity.id
_entity.type
_entity.pdbx_description
1 polymer ?
#
loop_
_entity_poly.entity_id
_entity_poly.type
_entity_poly.pdbx_seq_one_letter_code
_entity_poly.pdbx_strand_id
1 'polypeptide(L)'
;EQAINSRPFPYCYPCDDEKKPNTLRMEAVEKRGGSGKGLYLHAGNMLECMRSRELPNADIAIGAEVARLSHMGNISCRVGSALHWDNETGAFDNPEANRLIKANYRDPWKLPKV
;
A
#
# COMPACT_ATOMS: atom_id res chain seq x y z
N GLU A 1 -6.28 26.72 6.51
CA GLU A 1 -4.97 26.61 7.17
C GLU A 1 -4.80 25.19 7.68
N GLN A 2 -3.92 24.40 7.06
CA GLN A 2 -3.49 23.13 7.68
C GLN A 2 -2.43 23.47 8.73
N ALA A 3 -2.64 22.97 9.94
CA ALA A 3 -1.86 23.36 11.12
C ALA A 3 -0.35 23.17 10.90
N ILE A 4 0.37 24.28 11.07
CA ILE A 4 1.79 24.31 11.40
C ILE A 4 1.96 23.42 12.64
N ASN A 5 2.76 22.35 12.53
CA ASN A 5 3.05 21.30 13.53
C ASN A 5 2.11 20.09 13.60
N SER A 6 2.13 19.19 12.62
CA SER A 6 1.69 17.80 12.83
C SER A 6 2.84 16.80 12.67
N ARG A 7 3.68 16.77 13.72
CA ARG A 7 4.83 15.87 13.96
C ARG A 7 6.01 16.09 12.99
N PRO A 8 7.26 16.08 13.48
CA PRO A 8 8.38 15.82 12.60
C PRO A 8 8.24 14.37 12.19
N PHE A 9 7.63 14.10 11.04
CA PHE A 9 7.78 12.80 10.40
C PHE A 9 9.24 12.79 9.94
N PRO A 10 10.16 12.04 10.58
CA PRO A 10 11.60 12.16 10.32
C PRO A 10 12.00 11.63 8.94
N TYR A 11 11.01 11.23 8.13
CA TYR A 11 11.14 10.72 6.78
C TYR A 11 10.31 11.55 5.79
N CYS A 12 10.26 12.87 5.99
CA CYS A 12 10.23 13.72 4.81
C CYS A 12 11.37 13.20 3.93
N TYR A 13 11.01 12.57 2.79
CA TYR A 13 11.94 12.28 1.70
C TYR A 13 12.95 13.42 1.65
N PRO A 14 14.26 13.16 1.40
CA PRO A 14 15.22 14.23 1.20
C PRO A 14 14.51 15.33 0.44
N CYS A 15 14.41 16.50 1.06
CA CYS A 15 13.88 17.66 0.39
C CYS A 15 14.91 17.91 -0.71
N ASP A 16 14.79 17.21 -1.83
CA ASP A 16 15.54 17.48 -3.04
C ASP A 16 15.31 18.98 -3.27
N ASP A 17 16.36 19.75 -3.55
CA ASP A 17 16.27 21.21 -3.72
C ASP A 17 15.21 21.63 -4.77
N GLU A 18 14.73 20.68 -5.56
CA GLU A 18 13.63 20.79 -6.52
C GLU A 18 12.22 20.87 -5.90
N LYS A 19 11.99 20.33 -4.69
CA LYS A 19 10.66 20.17 -4.08
C LYS A 19 10.34 21.32 -3.13
N LYS A 20 9.94 22.45 -3.71
CA LYS A 20 9.49 23.63 -2.95
C LYS A 20 8.25 23.31 -2.08
N PRO A 21 8.19 23.77 -0.83
CA PRO A 21 6.98 23.64 -0.02
C PRO A 21 5.81 24.41 -0.66
N ASN A 22 4.59 23.88 -0.53
CA ASN A 22 3.35 24.48 -1.05
C ASN A 22 3.24 24.62 -2.59
N THR A 23 3.96 23.82 -3.37
CA THR A 23 3.73 23.72 -4.83
C THR A 23 2.77 22.58 -5.17
N LEU A 24 1.90 22.81 -6.16
CA LEU A 24 1.05 21.78 -6.72
C LEU A 24 1.95 20.73 -7.40
N ARG A 25 1.80 19.46 -7.00
CA ARG A 25 2.60 18.33 -7.52
C ARG A 25 2.00 17.70 -8.77
N MET A 26 0.79 18.07 -9.13
CA MET A 26 0.09 17.65 -10.34
C MET A 26 -0.98 18.68 -10.70
N GLU A 27 -1.40 18.68 -11.95
CA GLU A 27 -2.55 19.48 -12.40
C GLU A 27 -3.82 19.07 -11.64
N ALA A 28 -4.67 20.05 -11.32
CA ALA A 28 -5.91 19.80 -10.62
C ALA A 28 -6.87 19.01 -11.53
N VAL A 29 -7.33 17.86 -11.04
CA VAL A 29 -8.33 17.04 -11.73
C VAL A 29 -9.70 17.33 -11.16
N GLU A 30 -10.68 17.55 -12.04
CA GLU A 30 -12.09 17.73 -11.67
C GLU A 30 -12.60 16.56 -10.82
N LYS A 31 -13.25 16.89 -9.69
CA LYS A 31 -13.79 15.89 -8.77
C LYS A 31 -14.95 15.16 -9.42
N ARG A 32 -14.78 13.86 -9.68
CA ARG A 32 -15.87 12.99 -10.12
C ARG A 32 -16.62 12.43 -8.92
N GLY A 33 -17.93 12.69 -8.86
CA GLY A 33 -18.81 12.11 -7.84
C GLY A 33 -19.01 10.61 -8.06
N GLY A 34 -19.02 9.84 -6.97
CA GLY A 34 -19.38 8.43 -7.01
C GLY A 34 -20.90 8.25 -7.17
N SER A 35 -21.33 7.11 -7.73
CA SER A 35 -22.75 6.77 -7.88
C SER A 35 -23.47 6.47 -6.55
N GLY A 36 -22.75 6.43 -5.42
CA GLY A 36 -23.27 6.04 -4.11
C GLY A 36 -23.63 4.55 -3.98
N LYS A 37 -23.46 3.75 -5.04
CA LYS A 37 -23.88 2.34 -5.09
C LYS A 37 -22.72 1.34 -5.06
N GLY A 38 -21.50 1.78 -4.75
CA GLY A 38 -20.29 0.96 -4.81
C GLY A 38 -20.39 -0.36 -4.02
N LEU A 39 -20.94 -0.30 -2.81
CA LEU A 39 -21.15 -1.49 -1.97
C LEU A 39 -22.09 -2.52 -2.62
N TYR A 40 -23.24 -2.07 -3.11
CA TYR A 40 -24.23 -2.94 -3.75
C TYR A 40 -23.70 -3.56 -5.04
N LEU A 41 -22.97 -2.78 -5.85
CA LEU A 41 -22.37 -3.26 -7.09
C LEU A 41 -21.27 -4.29 -6.81
N HIS A 42 -20.44 -4.06 -5.79
CA HIS A 42 -19.39 -5.00 -5.38
C HIS A 42 -19.97 -6.32 -4.87
N ALA A 43 -20.95 -6.26 -3.98
CA ALA A 43 -21.64 -7.47 -3.49
C ALA A 43 -22.40 -8.19 -4.61
N GLY A 44 -23.06 -7.44 -5.52
CA GLY A 44 -23.73 -8.00 -6.68
C GLY A 44 -22.79 -8.77 -7.60
N ASN A 45 -21.64 -8.19 -7.93
CA ASN A 45 -20.61 -8.86 -8.73
C ASN A 45 -20.12 -10.15 -8.06
N MET A 46 -19.87 -10.15 -6.74
CA MET A 46 -19.48 -11.36 -6.03
C MET A 46 -20.54 -12.47 -6.16
N LEU A 47 -21.82 -12.16 -5.95
CA LEU A 47 -22.91 -13.14 -6.04
C LEU A 47 -23.15 -13.66 -7.46
N GLU A 48 -22.87 -12.83 -8.47
CA GLU A 48 -22.91 -13.23 -9.88
C GLU A 48 -21.78 -14.20 -10.21
N CYS A 49 -20.53 -13.85 -9.85
CA CYS A 49 -19.36 -14.71 -10.03
C CYS A 49 -19.49 -16.07 -9.32
N MET A 50 -20.11 -16.10 -8.12
CA MET A 50 -20.43 -17.36 -7.44
C MET A 50 -21.33 -18.28 -8.26
N ARG A 51 -22.26 -17.70 -9.05
CA ARG A 51 -23.18 -18.45 -9.93
C ARG A 51 -22.55 -18.81 -11.26
N SER A 52 -21.90 -17.86 -11.92
CA SER A 52 -21.27 -18.05 -13.24
C SER A 52 -19.97 -18.84 -13.18
N ARG A 53 -19.33 -18.90 -12.01
CA ARG A 53 -17.97 -19.42 -11.79
C ARG A 53 -16.87 -18.59 -12.47
N GLU A 54 -17.18 -17.36 -12.85
CA GLU A 54 -16.19 -16.39 -13.32
C GLU A 54 -15.46 -15.71 -12.15
N LEU A 55 -14.37 -15.01 -12.45
CA LEU A 55 -13.61 -14.26 -11.45
C LEU A 55 -14.31 -12.93 -11.14
N PRO A 56 -14.31 -12.49 -9.87
CA PRO A 56 -14.80 -11.17 -9.50
C PRO A 56 -13.86 -10.08 -10.01
N ASN A 57 -14.39 -8.86 -10.15
CA ASN A 57 -13.59 -7.68 -10.54
C ASN A 57 -12.41 -7.42 -9.60
N ALA A 58 -12.52 -7.87 -8.35
CA ALA A 58 -11.47 -7.83 -7.33
C ALA A 58 -11.12 -9.25 -6.90
N ASP A 59 -10.47 -9.99 -7.81
CA ASP A 59 -9.97 -11.34 -7.53
C ASP A 59 -8.90 -11.37 -6.42
N ILE A 60 -8.69 -12.55 -5.83
CA ILE A 60 -7.70 -12.79 -4.78
C ILE A 60 -6.28 -12.39 -5.22
N ALA A 61 -5.92 -12.57 -6.48
CA ALA A 61 -4.60 -12.17 -6.98
C ALA A 61 -4.40 -10.65 -6.87
N ILE A 62 -5.41 -9.87 -7.25
CA ILE A 62 -5.42 -8.40 -7.14
C ILE A 62 -5.35 -8.01 -5.66
N GLY A 63 -6.15 -8.64 -4.81
CA GLY A 63 -6.13 -8.38 -3.36
C GLY A 63 -4.74 -8.64 -2.75
N ALA A 64 -4.09 -9.74 -3.12
CA ALA A 64 -2.75 -10.08 -2.65
C ALA A 64 -1.70 -9.07 -3.13
N GLU A 65 -1.80 -8.58 -4.36
CA GLU A 65 -0.89 -7.58 -4.90
C GLU A 65 -1.04 -6.22 -4.20
N VAL A 66 -2.28 -5.75 -4.02
CA VAL A 66 -2.56 -4.50 -3.30
C VAL A 66 -2.07 -4.58 -1.85
N ALA A 67 -2.25 -5.73 -1.19
CA ALA A 67 -1.72 -5.96 0.15
C ALA A 67 -0.19 -5.87 0.18
N ARG A 68 0.52 -6.52 -0.78
CA ARG A 68 1.98 -6.41 -0.89
C ARG A 68 2.43 -4.96 -1.06
N LEU A 69 1.84 -4.21 -2.00
CA LEU A 69 2.18 -2.80 -2.22
C LEU A 69 1.96 -1.94 -0.97
N SER A 70 0.84 -2.15 -0.27
CA SER A 70 0.55 -1.47 0.99
C SER A 70 1.60 -1.76 2.07
N HIS A 71 2.07 -3.02 2.13
CA HIS A 71 3.17 -3.40 3.03
C HIS A 71 4.49 -2.75 2.63
N MET A 72 4.84 -2.71 1.34
CA MET A 72 6.07 -2.07 0.87
C MET A 72 6.11 -0.58 1.22
N GLY A 73 5.00 0.15 1.03
CA GLY A 73 4.89 1.55 1.42
C GLY A 73 5.10 1.75 2.92
N ASN A 74 4.49 0.90 3.75
CA ASN A 74 4.67 0.94 5.20
C ASN A 74 6.12 0.63 5.63
N ILE A 75 6.80 -0.29 4.94
CA ILE A 75 8.21 -0.62 5.21
C ILE A 75 9.11 0.56 4.82
N SER A 76 8.91 1.15 3.64
CA SER A 76 9.63 2.35 3.19
C SER A 76 9.48 3.50 4.18
N CYS A 77 8.26 3.77 4.67
CA CYS A 77 8.02 4.77 5.70
C CYS A 77 8.74 4.48 7.03
N ARG A 78 8.93 3.21 7.41
CA ARG A 78 9.64 2.83 8.65
C ARG A 78 11.15 2.90 8.52
N VAL A 79 11.69 2.52 7.37
CA VAL A 79 13.12 2.59 7.07
C VAL A 79 13.55 4.03 6.80
N GLY A 80 12.63 4.84 6.27
CA GLY A 80 12.86 6.25 5.98
C GLY A 80 13.57 6.50 4.64
N SER A 81 13.48 5.56 3.71
CA SER A 81 14.10 5.67 2.39
C SER A 81 13.15 5.18 1.29
N ALA A 82 13.38 5.65 0.06
CA ALA A 82 12.90 4.93 -1.11
C ALA A 82 13.53 3.52 -1.11
N LEU A 83 12.75 2.51 -1.50
CA LEU A 83 13.21 1.12 -1.57
C LEU A 83 12.95 0.57 -2.96
N HIS A 84 13.89 -0.21 -3.49
CA HIS A 84 13.69 -0.94 -4.74
C HIS A 84 13.28 -2.37 -4.43
N TRP A 85 12.20 -2.84 -5.06
CA TRP A 85 11.66 -4.19 -4.86
C TRP A 85 11.95 -5.04 -6.09
N ASP A 86 12.52 -6.22 -5.86
CA ASP A 86 12.70 -7.24 -6.88
C ASP A 86 11.58 -8.28 -6.78
N ASN A 87 10.79 -8.38 -7.85
CA ASN A 87 9.68 -9.33 -7.93
C ASN A 87 10.13 -10.79 -8.11
N GLU A 88 11.33 -11.03 -8.64
CA GLU A 88 11.85 -12.38 -8.83
C GLU A 88 12.33 -12.98 -7.51
N THR A 89 13.09 -12.21 -6.73
CA THR A 89 13.58 -12.66 -5.42
C THR A 89 12.60 -12.41 -4.27
N GLY A 90 11.63 -11.51 -4.46
CA GLY A 90 10.68 -11.13 -3.42
C GLY A 90 11.33 -10.39 -2.25
N ALA A 91 12.30 -9.53 -2.54
CA ALA A 91 13.08 -8.81 -1.55
C ALA A 91 13.40 -7.38 -2.00
N PHE A 92 13.73 -6.53 -1.02
CA PHE A 92 14.31 -5.22 -1.27
C PHE A 92 15.83 -5.30 -1.45
N ASP A 93 16.40 -4.30 -2.10
CA ASP A 93 17.84 -4.01 -2.12
C ASP A 93 18.39 -3.51 -0.77
N ASN A 94 17.56 -3.50 0.27
CA ASN A 94 17.90 -3.01 1.61
C ASN A 94 17.71 -4.09 2.69
N PRO A 95 18.79 -4.50 3.39
CA PRO A 95 18.71 -5.52 4.45
C PRO A 95 17.79 -5.17 5.63
N GLU A 96 17.73 -3.89 6.04
CA GLU A 96 16.85 -3.44 7.14
C GLU A 96 15.38 -3.54 6.73
N ALA A 97 15.06 -3.19 5.49
CA ALA A 97 13.71 -3.36 4.94
C ALA A 97 13.30 -4.84 4.91
N ASN A 98 14.21 -5.72 4.50
CA ASN A 98 13.96 -7.16 4.42
C ASN A 98 13.65 -7.80 5.79
N ARG A 99 14.19 -7.25 6.89
CA ARG A 99 13.85 -7.69 8.26
C ARG A 99 12.40 -7.41 8.64
N LEU A 100 11.75 -6.44 7.98
CA LEU A 100 10.38 -6.02 8.26
C LEU A 100 9.33 -6.75 7.40
N ILE A 101 9.76 -7.55 6.41
CA ILE A 101 8.85 -8.34 5.57
C ILE A 101 8.14 -9.41 6.39
N LYS A 102 8.85 -10.01 7.36
CA LYS A 102 8.32 -11.08 8.21
C LYS A 102 7.96 -10.55 9.59
N ALA A 103 6.85 -11.03 10.13
CA ALA A 103 6.48 -10.74 11.50
C ALA A 103 7.38 -11.52 12.47
N ASN A 104 7.94 -10.81 13.46
CA ASN A 104 8.58 -11.43 14.61
C ASN A 104 7.50 -11.75 15.65
N TYR A 105 7.11 -13.02 15.74
CA TYR A 105 6.13 -13.48 16.72
C TYR A 105 6.75 -13.56 18.11
N ARG A 106 5.98 -13.15 19.12
CA ARG A 106 6.35 -13.29 20.54
C ARG A 106 6.22 -14.75 20.98
N ASP A 107 7.17 -15.25 21.75
CA ASP A 107 7.07 -16.59 22.34
C ASP A 107 5.79 -16.77 23.18
N PRO A 108 5.14 -17.96 23.15
CA PRO A 108 5.56 -19.19 22.45
C PRO A 108 5.03 -19.31 21.01
N TRP A 109 4.45 -18.26 20.44
CA TRP A 109 3.76 -18.32 19.14
C TRP A 109 4.74 -18.46 17.98
N LYS A 110 4.54 -19.46 17.13
CA LYS A 110 5.36 -19.71 15.93
C LYS A 110 4.46 -20.03 14.75
N LEU A 111 4.87 -19.61 13.55
CA LEU A 111 4.18 -20.01 12.32
C LEU A 111 4.35 -21.52 12.10
N PRO A 112 3.30 -22.23 11.66
CA PRO A 112 3.42 -23.61 11.21
C PRO A 112 4.43 -23.71 10.06
N LYS A 113 5.26 -24.75 10.09
CA LYS A 113 6.10 -25.12 8.95
C LYS A 113 5.24 -25.93 7.98
N VAL A 114 5.17 -25.48 6.73
CA VAL A 114 4.55 -26.21 5.62
C VAL A 114 5.63 -26.93 4.84
#